data_AF-A0A7X9PAB8-F1
#
_entry.id   AF-A0A7X9PAB8-F1
#
_cell.length_a   1.000
_cell.length_b   1.000
_cell.length_c   1.000
_cell.angle_alpha   90.00
_cell.angle_beta   90.00
_cell.angle_gamma   90.00
#
_symmetry.space_group_name_H-M   'P 1'
#
loop_
_entity.id
_entity.type
_entity.pdbx_description
1 polymer ?
#
loop_
_entity_poly.entity_id
_entity_poly.type
_entity_poly.pdbx_seq_one_letter_code
_entity_poly.pdbx_strand_id
1 'polypeptide(L)'
;MKRRIHTISLTTALLSVIGSKAWASAEEAAHGGDSGLLSSLGIDPKLILLQLLAFVLLLLLLRKFLWGPMLSLFDQRQQDVDTMIREAEEKHQAALQEYEEYGKRLAASDEEARKMIQAALEQASQQKNEILEDARQKADQIIANGVEQVKREREMALAELRDLVATLATGAAGRIVQTQMDPAAQRALVDDFIESAGRPQ
;
A
#
# COMPACT_ATOMS: atom_id res chain seq x y z
N MET A 1 -26.42 -2.23 36.89
CA MET A 1 -27.59 -3.11 36.98
C MET A 1 -28.43 -2.82 38.24
N LYS A 2 -29.02 -1.61 38.39
CA LYS A 2 -29.71 -1.20 39.65
C LYS A 2 -30.88 -0.18 39.52
N ARG A 3 -31.44 0.06 38.32
CA ARG A 3 -32.44 1.15 38.12
C ARG A 3 -33.81 0.78 37.54
N ARG A 4 -34.10 -0.50 37.27
CA ARG A 4 -35.40 -0.94 36.68
C ARG A 4 -36.39 -1.55 37.67
N ILE A 5 -36.07 -1.62 38.97
CA ILE A 5 -36.92 -2.26 39.99
C ILE A 5 -37.93 -1.28 40.61
N HIS A 6 -37.72 0.04 40.47
CA HIS A 6 -38.61 1.04 41.08
C HIS A 6 -39.93 1.31 40.33
N THR A 7 -40.05 0.96 39.05
CA THR A 7 -41.28 1.25 38.28
C THR A 7 -42.41 0.26 38.54
N ILE A 8 -42.10 -0.98 38.94
CA ILE A 8 -43.12 -1.99 39.31
C ILE A 8 -43.72 -1.69 40.71
N SER A 9 -42.92 -1.13 41.63
CA SER A 9 -43.39 -0.74 42.98
C SER A 9 -44.39 0.43 42.98
N LEU A 10 -44.36 1.28 41.96
CA LEU A 10 -45.23 2.47 41.87
C LEU A 10 -46.63 2.14 41.34
N THR A 11 -46.77 1.12 40.50
CA THR A 11 -48.08 0.63 40.04
C THR A 11 -48.84 -0.12 41.14
N THR A 12 -48.13 -0.86 42.01
CA THR A 12 -48.75 -1.54 43.17
C THR A 12 -49.20 -0.55 44.25
N ALA A 13 -48.48 0.56 44.43
CA ALA A 13 -48.88 1.61 45.37
C ALA A 13 -50.17 2.32 44.95
N LEU A 14 -50.39 2.53 43.65
CA LEU A 14 -51.61 3.15 43.12
C LEU A 14 -52.84 2.23 43.23
N LEU A 15 -52.65 0.91 43.07
CA LEU A 15 -53.73 -0.08 43.27
C LEU A 15 -54.13 -0.22 44.75
N SER A 16 -53.17 -0.08 45.67
CA SER A 16 -53.42 -0.14 47.13
C SER A 16 -54.20 1.08 47.66
N VAL A 17 -53.97 2.26 47.08
CA VAL A 17 -54.65 3.51 47.53
C VAL A 17 -56.08 3.64 46.98
N ILE A 18 -56.33 3.17 45.75
CA ILE A 18 -57.68 3.17 45.17
C ILE A 18 -58.55 2.08 45.84
N GLY A 19 -57.95 0.92 46.15
CA GLY A 19 -58.61 -0.15 46.88
C GLY A 19 -59.06 0.27 48.27
N SER A 20 -58.24 1.02 49.02
CA SER A 20 -58.42 1.23 50.47
C SER A 20 -59.40 2.33 50.92
N LYS A 21 -59.85 3.21 50.03
CA LYS A 21 -60.87 4.23 50.37
C LYS A 21 -62.22 4.00 49.68
N ALA A 22 -62.22 3.38 48.51
CA ALA A 22 -63.45 3.03 47.81
C ALA A 22 -64.17 1.83 48.44
N TRP A 23 -63.44 0.83 48.95
CA TRP A 23 -64.04 -0.31 49.68
C TRP A 23 -64.64 0.10 51.04
N ALA A 24 -64.00 1.04 51.75
CA ALA A 24 -64.45 1.50 53.07
C ALA A 24 -65.69 2.41 52.98
N SER A 25 -65.82 3.23 51.93
CA SER A 25 -67.02 4.03 51.68
C SER A 25 -68.21 3.20 51.16
N ALA A 26 -67.98 2.02 50.60
CA ALA A 26 -69.04 1.12 50.14
C ALA A 26 -69.68 0.34 51.30
N GLU A 27 -68.92 0.07 52.36
CA GLU A 27 -69.37 -0.63 53.56
C GLU A 27 -70.30 0.24 54.44
N GLU A 28 -70.09 1.56 54.44
CA GLU A 28 -70.88 2.51 55.23
C GLU A 28 -72.24 2.88 54.58
N ALA A 29 -72.41 2.65 53.27
CA ALA A 29 -73.65 2.94 52.54
C ALA A 29 -74.65 1.76 52.46
N ALA A 30 -74.31 0.60 53.04
CA ALA A 30 -75.09 -0.65 52.92
C ALA A 30 -76.15 -0.85 54.03
N HIS A 31 -76.25 0.03 55.03
CA HIS A 31 -77.22 -0.10 56.12
C HIS A 31 -78.11 1.15 56.26
N GLY A 32 -79.04 1.28 55.33
CA GLY A 32 -80.06 2.33 55.35
C GLY A 32 -81.29 1.97 54.51
N GLY A 33 -82.19 1.17 55.12
CA GLY A 33 -83.63 1.00 54.85
C GLY A 33 -84.15 0.98 53.41
N ASP A 34 -84.64 -0.19 52.94
CA ASP A 34 -86.09 -0.38 52.71
C ASP A 34 -86.46 -1.88 52.57
N SER A 35 -87.71 -2.20 52.90
CA SER A 35 -88.22 -3.56 53.15
C SER A 35 -88.65 -4.27 51.85
N GLY A 36 -87.96 -5.35 51.45
CA GLY A 36 -88.41 -6.18 50.33
C GLY A 36 -87.56 -7.44 50.11
N LEU A 37 -88.21 -8.54 49.67
CA LEU A 37 -87.71 -9.93 49.49
C LEU A 37 -86.38 -10.12 48.72
N LEU A 38 -85.80 -9.06 48.15
CA LEU A 38 -84.57 -9.12 47.34
C LEU A 38 -83.29 -9.02 48.20
N SER A 39 -83.36 -8.40 49.39
CA SER A 39 -82.21 -8.26 50.30
C SER A 39 -81.86 -9.55 51.04
N SER A 40 -82.79 -10.52 51.17
CA SER A 40 -82.48 -11.83 51.76
C SER A 40 -81.73 -12.78 50.81
N LEU A 41 -81.65 -12.44 49.51
CA LEU A 41 -80.76 -13.11 48.54
C LEU A 41 -79.38 -12.43 48.43
N GLY A 42 -79.13 -11.36 49.20
CA GLY A 42 -77.85 -10.62 49.20
C GLY A 42 -77.57 -9.87 47.89
N ILE A 43 -78.59 -9.64 47.07
CA ILE A 43 -78.45 -8.99 45.76
C ILE A 43 -79.02 -7.57 45.85
N ASP A 44 -78.14 -6.60 46.09
CA ASP A 44 -78.48 -5.19 46.02
C ASP A 44 -78.26 -4.66 44.59
N PRO A 45 -79.32 -4.29 43.84
CA PRO A 45 -79.17 -3.80 42.47
C PRO A 45 -78.34 -2.50 42.39
N LYS A 46 -78.31 -1.70 43.46
CA LYS A 46 -77.46 -0.51 43.59
C LYS A 46 -75.98 -0.86 43.64
N LEU A 47 -75.60 -1.93 44.36
CA LEU A 47 -74.21 -2.39 44.45
C LEU A 47 -73.74 -2.95 43.10
N ILE A 48 -74.59 -3.70 42.40
CA ILE A 48 -74.27 -4.21 41.05
C ILE A 48 -74.05 -3.07 40.07
N LEU A 49 -74.88 -2.01 40.12
CA LEU A 49 -74.77 -0.87 39.22
C LEU A 49 -73.51 -0.03 39.50
N LEU A 50 -73.17 0.17 40.78
CA LEU A 50 -71.93 0.81 41.20
C LEU A 50 -70.69 -0.02 40.81
N GLN A 51 -70.73 -1.34 41.00
CA GLN A 51 -69.67 -2.26 40.59
C GLN A 51 -69.49 -2.26 39.07
N LEU A 52 -70.58 -2.24 38.30
CA LEU A 52 -70.55 -2.13 36.85
C LEU A 52 -69.92 -0.80 36.42
N LEU A 53 -70.30 0.31 37.05
CA LEU A 53 -69.74 1.63 36.75
C LEU A 53 -68.24 1.68 37.07
N ALA A 54 -67.81 1.14 38.22
CA ALA A 54 -66.41 1.04 38.61
C ALA A 54 -65.61 0.15 37.63
N PHE A 55 -66.19 -0.96 37.18
CA PHE A 55 -65.59 -1.84 36.18
C PHE A 55 -65.44 -1.16 34.82
N VAL A 56 -66.47 -0.42 34.36
CA VAL A 56 -66.40 0.37 33.12
C VAL A 56 -65.35 1.49 33.24
N LEU A 57 -65.31 2.19 34.36
CA LEU A 57 -64.29 3.23 34.62
C LEU A 57 -62.87 2.63 34.59
N LEU A 58 -62.68 1.46 35.21
CA LEU A 58 -61.42 0.72 35.17
C LEU A 58 -61.05 0.31 33.73
N LEU A 59 -61.99 -0.22 32.95
CA LEU A 59 -61.76 -0.58 31.55
C LEU A 59 -61.35 0.63 30.70
N LEU A 60 -61.97 1.79 30.91
CA LEU A 60 -61.59 3.02 30.21
C LEU A 60 -60.18 3.47 30.57
N LEU A 61 -59.81 3.38 31.85
CA LEU A 61 -58.47 3.73 32.33
C LEU A 61 -57.41 2.77 31.75
N LEU A 62 -57.71 1.47 31.75
CA LEU A 62 -56.86 0.43 31.17
C LEU A 62 -56.75 0.60 29.65
N ARG A 63 -57.84 0.99 28.99
CA ARG A 63 -57.85 1.30 27.55
C ARG A 63 -56.91 2.43 27.18
N LYS A 64 -56.93 3.51 27.95
CA LYS A 64 -56.07 4.66 27.73
C LYS A 64 -54.59 4.33 28.06
N PHE A 65 -54.34 3.56 29.11
CA PHE A 65 -52.98 3.40 29.67
C PHE A 65 -52.20 2.18 29.15
N LEU A 66 -52.83 1.05 28.82
CA LEU A 66 -52.12 -0.17 28.41
C LEU A 66 -51.93 -0.31 26.90
N TRP A 67 -52.90 0.12 26.09
CA TRP A 67 -52.83 -0.11 24.63
C TRP A 67 -51.65 0.60 23.97
N GLY A 68 -51.34 1.84 24.39
CA GLY A 68 -50.20 2.61 23.86
C GLY A 68 -48.84 1.92 24.09
N PRO A 69 -48.40 1.72 25.35
CA PRO A 69 -47.09 1.13 25.62
C PRO A 69 -46.97 -0.32 25.15
N MET A 70 -48.04 -1.11 25.19
CA MET A 70 -47.99 -2.51 24.74
C MET A 70 -47.75 -2.62 23.23
N LEU A 71 -48.46 -1.82 22.43
CA LEU A 71 -48.31 -1.83 20.97
C LEU A 71 -46.95 -1.28 20.55
N SER A 72 -46.48 -0.20 21.19
CA SER A 72 -45.16 0.37 20.90
C SER A 72 -44.01 -0.61 21.15
N LEU A 73 -44.16 -1.54 22.10
CA LEU A 73 -43.12 -2.50 22.44
C LEU A 73 -43.01 -3.63 21.40
N PHE A 74 -44.13 -4.00 20.79
CA PHE A 74 -44.15 -4.92 19.66
C PHE A 74 -43.62 -4.27 18.39
N ASP A 75 -44.04 -3.03 18.09
CA ASP A 75 -43.54 -2.27 16.94
C ASP A 75 -42.03 -2.03 17.03
N GLN A 76 -41.52 -1.65 18.21
CA GLN A 76 -40.08 -1.50 18.45
C GLN A 76 -39.32 -2.80 18.19
N ARG A 77 -39.81 -3.94 18.71
CA ARG A 77 -39.15 -5.22 18.47
C ARG A 77 -39.16 -5.61 17.00
N GLN A 78 -40.26 -5.37 16.31
CA GLN A 78 -40.34 -5.66 14.88
C GLN A 78 -39.38 -4.77 14.08
N GLN A 79 -39.34 -3.47 14.37
CA GLN A 79 -38.41 -2.53 13.75
C GLN A 79 -36.94 -2.89 14.05
N ASP A 80 -36.61 -3.28 15.29
CA ASP A 80 -35.26 -3.70 15.65
C ASP A 80 -34.84 -4.93 14.85
N VAL A 81 -35.70 -5.95 14.75
CA VAL A 81 -35.40 -7.16 13.95
C VAL A 81 -35.24 -6.83 12.47
N ASP A 82 -36.15 -6.04 11.90
CA ASP A 82 -36.09 -5.65 10.48
C ASP A 82 -34.85 -4.80 10.19
N THR A 83 -34.41 -3.98 11.14
CA THR A 83 -33.19 -3.17 11.02
C THR A 83 -31.96 -4.06 11.09
N MET A 84 -31.90 -4.99 12.05
CA MET A 84 -30.78 -5.93 12.19
C MET A 84 -30.62 -6.82 10.96
N ILE A 85 -31.73 -7.29 10.38
CA ILE A 85 -31.70 -8.09 9.15
C ILE A 85 -31.20 -7.24 7.97
N ARG A 86 -31.70 -6.01 7.81
CA ARG A 86 -31.25 -5.09 6.76
C ARG A 86 -29.77 -4.76 6.89
N GLU A 87 -29.31 -4.41 8.09
CA GLU A 87 -27.89 -4.14 8.34
C GLU A 87 -27.01 -5.37 8.08
N ALA A 88 -27.48 -6.57 8.43
CA ALA A 88 -26.76 -7.80 8.17
C ALA A 88 -26.62 -8.07 6.66
N GLU A 89 -27.70 -7.87 5.91
CA GLU A 89 -27.71 -8.01 4.45
C GLU A 89 -26.82 -6.97 3.78
N GLU A 90 -26.91 -5.69 4.18
CA GLU A 90 -26.05 -4.62 3.67
C GLU A 90 -24.57 -4.90 3.93
N LYS A 91 -24.22 -5.34 5.15
CA LYS A 91 -22.85 -5.74 5.49
C LYS A 91 -22.39 -6.95 4.69
N HIS A 92 -23.27 -7.92 4.46
CA HIS A 92 -22.95 -9.08 3.65
C HIS A 92 -22.68 -8.70 2.19
N GLN A 93 -23.53 -7.87 1.60
CA GLN A 93 -23.34 -7.38 0.23
C GLN A 93 -22.09 -6.51 0.11
N ALA A 94 -21.83 -5.62 1.06
CA ALA A 94 -20.60 -4.82 1.09
C ALA A 94 -19.35 -5.70 1.17
N ALA A 95 -19.36 -6.74 2.02
CA ALA A 95 -18.24 -7.68 2.14
C ALA A 95 -18.02 -8.49 0.84
N LEU A 96 -19.09 -8.90 0.15
CA LEU A 96 -18.99 -9.57 -1.15
C LEU A 96 -18.39 -8.64 -2.20
N GLN A 97 -18.84 -7.39 -2.27
CA GLN A 97 -18.29 -6.38 -3.19
C GLN A 97 -16.81 -6.12 -2.91
N GLU A 98 -16.43 -5.95 -1.64
CA GLU A 98 -15.04 -5.75 -1.23
C GLU A 98 -14.17 -6.98 -1.57
N TYR A 99 -14.70 -8.19 -1.39
CA TYR A 99 -14.01 -9.43 -1.77
C TYR A 99 -13.78 -9.53 -3.28
N GLU A 100 -14.78 -9.19 -4.09
CA GLU A 100 -14.64 -9.14 -5.55
C GLU A 100 -13.64 -8.08 -6.00
N GLU A 101 -13.69 -6.88 -5.41
CA GLU A 101 -12.72 -5.83 -5.68
C GLU A 101 -11.31 -6.24 -5.28
N TYR A 102 -11.15 -6.88 -4.13
CA TYR A 102 -9.86 -7.40 -3.68
C TYR A 102 -9.31 -8.44 -4.65
N GLY A 103 -10.15 -9.37 -5.11
CA GLY A 103 -9.78 -10.34 -6.14
C GLY A 103 -9.34 -9.68 -7.45
N LYS A 104 -10.05 -8.65 -7.90
CA LYS A 104 -9.66 -7.86 -9.09
C LYS A 104 -8.34 -7.13 -8.89
N ARG A 105 -8.13 -6.50 -7.73
CA ARG A 105 -6.86 -5.81 -7.39
C ARG A 105 -5.69 -6.79 -7.35
N LEU A 106 -5.88 -7.98 -6.79
CA LEU A 106 -4.85 -9.02 -6.76
C LEU A 106 -4.49 -9.48 -8.18
N ALA A 107 -5.49 -9.78 -9.01
CA ALA A 107 -5.26 -10.17 -10.40
C ALA A 107 -4.55 -9.07 -11.21
N ALA A 108 -4.96 -7.80 -11.02
CA ALA A 108 -4.30 -6.65 -11.65
C ALA A 108 -2.84 -6.49 -11.18
N SER A 109 -2.58 -6.66 -9.88
CA SER A 109 -1.23 -6.60 -9.32
C SER A 109 -0.33 -7.71 -9.87
N ASP A 110 -0.85 -8.93 -10.01
CA ASP A 110 -0.13 -10.05 -10.61
C ASP A 110 0.19 -9.79 -12.10
N GLU A 111 -0.75 -9.21 -12.84
CA GLU A 111 -0.52 -8.82 -14.25
C GLU A 111 0.53 -7.72 -14.36
N GLU A 112 0.46 -6.70 -13.51
CA GLU A 112 1.44 -5.61 -13.47
C GLU A 112 2.83 -6.11 -13.08
N ALA A 113 2.93 -7.00 -12.10
CA ALA A 113 4.19 -7.63 -11.73
C ALA A 113 4.79 -8.44 -12.89
N ARG A 114 3.97 -9.20 -13.62
CA ARG A 114 4.43 -9.93 -14.81
C ARG A 114 4.93 -8.98 -15.91
N LYS A 115 4.21 -7.89 -16.17
CA LYS A 115 4.61 -6.85 -17.13
C LYS A 115 5.93 -6.19 -16.72
N MET A 116 6.08 -5.87 -15.43
CA MET A 116 7.32 -5.30 -14.89
C MET A 116 8.50 -6.26 -15.07
N ILE A 117 8.33 -7.55 -14.79
CA ILE A 117 9.37 -8.57 -14.99
C ILE A 117 9.73 -8.69 -16.47
N GLN A 118 8.75 -8.72 -17.37
CA GLN A 118 9.00 -8.78 -18.81
C GLN A 118 9.77 -7.55 -19.31
N ALA A 119 9.34 -6.35 -18.92
CA ALA A 119 10.03 -5.11 -19.26
C ALA A 119 11.47 -5.08 -18.71
N ALA A 120 11.69 -5.55 -17.48
CA ALA A 120 13.03 -5.64 -16.90
C ALA A 120 13.92 -6.63 -17.65
N LEU A 121 13.38 -7.78 -18.10
CA LEU A 121 14.11 -8.75 -18.91
C LEU A 121 14.48 -8.20 -20.28
N GLU A 122 13.56 -7.47 -20.93
CA GLU A 122 13.82 -6.81 -22.21
C GLU A 122 14.90 -5.74 -22.08
N GLN A 123 14.79 -4.87 -21.08
CA GLN A 123 15.79 -3.85 -20.77
C GLN A 123 17.16 -4.48 -20.45
N ALA A 124 17.19 -5.53 -19.64
CA ALA A 124 18.42 -6.24 -19.32
C ALA A 124 19.06 -6.87 -20.58
N SER A 125 18.26 -7.42 -21.50
CA SER A 125 18.77 -7.96 -22.77
C SER A 125 19.30 -6.86 -23.68
N GLN A 126 18.62 -5.70 -23.76
CA GLN A 126 19.09 -4.56 -24.54
C GLN A 126 20.41 -4.03 -23.99
N GLN A 127 20.47 -3.79 -22.68
CA GLN A 127 21.67 -3.32 -22.00
C GLN A 127 22.84 -4.31 -22.14
N LYS A 128 22.57 -5.62 -22.06
CA LYS A 128 23.59 -6.64 -22.33
C LYS A 128 24.16 -6.52 -23.74
N ASN A 129 23.29 -6.32 -24.74
CA ASN A 129 23.73 -6.19 -26.13
C ASN A 129 24.55 -4.91 -26.34
N GLU A 130 24.11 -3.78 -25.77
CA GLU A 130 24.87 -2.52 -25.79
C GLU A 130 26.25 -2.68 -25.14
N ILE A 131 26.33 -3.28 -23.95
CA ILE A 131 27.61 -3.53 -23.27
C ILE A 131 28.53 -4.42 -24.12
N LEU A 132 27.99 -5.45 -24.78
CA LEU A 132 28.77 -6.33 -25.65
C LEU A 132 29.25 -5.60 -26.91
N GLU A 133 28.43 -4.73 -27.49
CA GLU A 133 28.79 -3.93 -28.65
C GLU A 133 29.88 -2.90 -28.30
N ASP A 134 29.70 -2.16 -27.21
CA ASP A 134 30.69 -1.23 -26.68
C ASP A 134 32.02 -1.93 -26.36
N ALA A 135 31.96 -3.12 -25.76
CA ALA A 135 33.15 -3.89 -25.45
C ALA A 135 33.89 -4.33 -26.73
N ARG A 136 33.15 -4.74 -27.78
CA ARG A 136 33.75 -5.07 -29.08
C ARG A 136 34.38 -3.84 -29.73
N GLN A 137 33.67 -2.71 -29.77
CA GLN A 137 34.20 -1.47 -30.32
C GLN A 137 35.48 -1.01 -29.59
N LYS A 138 35.50 -1.09 -28.25
CA LYS A 138 36.70 -0.79 -27.46
C LYS A 138 37.83 -1.77 -27.74
N ALA A 139 37.54 -3.06 -27.87
CA ALA A 139 38.56 -4.06 -28.23
C ALA A 139 39.17 -3.77 -29.61
N ASP A 140 38.34 -3.47 -30.61
CA ASP A 140 38.80 -3.12 -31.96
C ASP A 140 39.64 -1.85 -31.96
N GLN A 141 39.24 -0.82 -31.20
CA GLN A 141 40.03 0.40 -31.01
C GLN A 141 41.39 0.12 -30.35
N ILE A 142 41.43 -0.70 -29.30
CA ILE A 142 42.68 -1.09 -28.63
C ILE A 142 43.60 -1.82 -29.60
N ILE A 143 43.07 -2.75 -30.39
CA ILE A 143 43.84 -3.49 -31.40
C ILE A 143 44.38 -2.54 -32.47
N ALA A 144 43.54 -1.64 -33.01
CA ALA A 144 43.95 -0.66 -34.01
C ALA A 144 45.07 0.25 -33.50
N ASN A 145 44.89 0.81 -32.30
CA ASN A 145 45.89 1.65 -31.64
C ASN A 145 47.20 0.87 -31.38
N GLY A 146 47.11 -0.38 -30.95
CA GLY A 146 48.26 -1.26 -30.74
C GLY A 146 49.02 -1.54 -32.04
N VAL A 147 48.31 -1.81 -33.14
CA VAL A 147 48.92 -2.00 -34.47
C VAL A 147 49.65 -0.74 -34.93
N GLU A 148 49.05 0.44 -34.75
CA GLU A 148 49.73 1.69 -35.06
C GLU A 148 50.96 1.94 -34.19
N GLN A 149 50.86 1.65 -32.90
CA GLN A 149 51.99 1.79 -31.98
C GLN A 149 53.15 0.86 -32.35
N VAL A 150 52.86 -0.41 -32.66
CA VAL A 150 53.87 -1.37 -33.13
C VAL A 150 54.52 -0.91 -34.44
N LYS A 151 53.75 -0.33 -35.36
CA LYS A 151 54.32 0.24 -36.60
C LYS A 151 55.29 1.39 -36.30
N ARG A 152 54.90 2.33 -35.43
CA ARG A 152 55.76 3.45 -35.02
C ARG A 152 57.03 2.97 -34.32
N GLU A 153 56.91 2.03 -33.37
CA GLU A 153 58.05 1.44 -32.67
C GLU A 153 59.00 0.72 -33.63
N ARG A 154 58.47 0.01 -34.64
CA ARG A 154 59.28 -0.63 -35.68
C ARG A 154 60.05 0.40 -36.51
N GLU A 155 59.41 1.49 -36.91
CA GLU A 155 60.06 2.57 -37.67
C GLU A 155 61.18 3.23 -36.85
N MET A 156 60.94 3.49 -35.57
CA MET A 156 61.95 4.01 -34.64
C MET A 156 63.13 3.04 -34.49
N ALA A 157 62.87 1.75 -34.25
CA ALA A 157 63.91 0.73 -34.12
C ALA A 157 64.74 0.58 -35.41
N LEU A 158 64.10 0.67 -36.58
CA LEU A 158 64.81 0.65 -37.86
C LEU A 158 65.68 1.90 -38.07
N ALA A 159 65.22 3.07 -37.63
CA ALA A 159 66.01 4.31 -37.68
C ALA A 159 67.23 4.21 -36.76
N GLU A 160 67.05 3.74 -35.53
CA GLU A 160 68.14 3.53 -34.56
C GLU A 160 69.15 2.49 -35.06
N LEU A 161 68.69 1.40 -35.68
CA LEU A 161 69.57 0.40 -36.28
C LEU A 161 70.40 0.98 -37.43
N ARG A 162 69.81 1.83 -38.27
CA ARG A 162 70.53 2.50 -39.38
C ARG A 162 71.63 3.42 -38.84
N ASP A 163 71.36 4.15 -37.78
CA ASP A 163 72.33 5.04 -37.13
C ASP A 163 73.50 4.25 -36.51
N LEU A 164 73.19 3.14 -35.82
CA LEU A 164 74.19 2.23 -35.27
C LEU A 164 75.09 1.63 -36.38
N VAL A 165 74.50 1.18 -37.48
CA VAL A 165 75.24 0.61 -38.61
C VAL A 165 76.10 1.68 -39.29
N ALA A 166 75.60 2.90 -39.47
CA ALA A 166 76.38 4.01 -40.02
C ALA A 166 77.59 4.35 -39.12
N THR A 167 77.39 4.38 -37.81
CA THR A 167 78.46 4.60 -36.82
C THR A 167 79.50 3.49 -36.84
N LEU A 168 79.08 2.22 -36.91
CA LEU A 168 79.99 1.08 -37.01
C LEU A 168 80.77 1.07 -38.34
N ALA A 169 80.09 1.38 -39.46
CA ALA A 169 80.72 1.42 -40.77
C ALA A 169 81.76 2.55 -40.89
N THR A 170 81.44 3.76 -40.40
CA THR A 170 82.38 4.88 -40.36
C THR A 170 83.55 4.62 -39.41
N GLY A 171 83.30 4.02 -38.24
CA GLY A 171 84.34 3.58 -37.32
C GLY A 171 85.28 2.53 -37.90
N ALA A 172 84.73 1.54 -38.64
CA ALA A 172 85.52 0.53 -39.33
C ALA A 172 86.34 1.12 -40.48
N ALA A 173 85.73 1.99 -41.31
CA ALA A 173 86.42 2.71 -42.38
C ALA A 173 87.56 3.57 -41.83
N GLY A 174 87.33 4.29 -40.73
CA GLY A 174 88.36 5.08 -40.05
C GLY A 174 89.55 4.24 -39.59
N ARG A 175 89.31 3.06 -39.01
CA ARG A 175 90.39 2.13 -38.63
C ARG A 175 91.18 1.60 -39.83
N ILE A 176 90.50 1.27 -40.94
CA ILE A 176 91.17 0.80 -42.17
C ILE A 176 92.06 1.88 -42.75
N VAL A 177 91.56 3.12 -42.87
CA VAL A 177 92.34 4.27 -43.33
C VAL A 177 93.57 4.45 -42.44
N GLN A 178 93.39 4.48 -41.11
CA GLN A 178 94.49 4.65 -40.16
C GLN A 178 95.56 3.54 -40.25
N THR A 179 95.18 2.31 -40.59
CA THR A 179 96.11 1.17 -40.70
C THR A 179 96.87 1.16 -42.03
N GLN A 180 96.31 1.72 -43.10
CA GLN A 180 96.87 1.71 -44.46
C GLN A 180 97.61 3.01 -44.84
N MET A 181 97.68 4.01 -43.94
CA MET A 181 98.35 5.29 -44.23
C MET A 181 99.88 5.17 -44.18
N ASP A 182 100.53 5.41 -45.32
CA ASP A 182 101.97 5.63 -45.47
C ASP A 182 102.29 7.13 -45.26
N PRO A 183 103.41 7.52 -44.60
CA PRO A 183 103.88 8.91 -44.49
C PRO A 183 103.85 9.73 -45.79
N ALA A 184 103.96 9.12 -46.97
CA ALA A 184 103.80 9.82 -48.25
C ALA A 184 102.35 10.26 -48.53
N ALA A 185 101.37 9.39 -48.26
CA ALA A 185 99.95 9.68 -48.43
C ALA A 185 99.47 10.77 -47.45
N GLN A 186 100.05 10.81 -46.25
CA GLN A 186 99.73 11.81 -45.23
C GLN A 186 100.20 13.23 -45.63
N ARG A 187 101.36 13.34 -46.30
CA ARG A 187 101.83 14.63 -46.86
C ARG A 187 100.96 15.11 -48.02
N ALA A 188 100.58 14.20 -48.93
CA ALA A 188 99.70 14.54 -50.06
C ALA A 188 98.32 15.06 -49.62
N LEU A 189 97.74 14.50 -48.55
CA LEU A 189 96.47 14.99 -47.98
C LEU A 189 96.61 16.37 -47.31
N VAL A 190 97.76 16.66 -46.69
CA VAL A 190 98.03 17.99 -46.11
C VAL A 190 98.19 19.03 -47.21
N ASP A 191 98.90 18.70 -48.29
CA ASP A 191 99.08 19.60 -49.43
C ASP A 191 97.74 19.88 -50.14
N ASP A 192 96.90 18.87 -50.34
CA ASP A 192 95.56 19.00 -50.94
C ASP A 192 94.58 19.78 -50.04
N PHE A 193 94.68 19.62 -48.71
CA PHE A 193 93.91 20.43 -47.75
C PHE A 193 94.36 21.89 -47.74
N ILE A 194 95.66 22.16 -47.84
CA ILE A 194 96.20 23.53 -47.93
C ILE A 194 95.80 24.18 -49.26
N GLU A 195 95.77 23.42 -50.37
CA GLU A 195 95.32 23.92 -51.67
C GLU A 195 93.80 24.22 -51.68
N SER A 196 92.99 23.34 -51.08
CA SER A 196 91.53 23.51 -51.03
C SER A 196 91.08 24.56 -50.00
N ALA A 197 91.74 24.68 -48.84
CA ALA A 197 91.49 25.73 -47.85
C ALA A 197 92.12 27.09 -48.25
N GLY A 198 93.14 27.07 -49.11
CA GLY A 198 93.78 28.25 -49.69
C GLY A 198 93.06 28.83 -50.90
N ARG A 199 92.00 28.20 -51.41
CA ARG A 199 91.06 28.82 -52.36
C ARG A 199 90.06 29.68 -51.59
N PRO A 200 90.19 31.02 -51.56
CA PRO A 200 89.08 31.87 -51.13
C PRO A 200 87.88 31.62 -52.05
N GLN A 201 86.68 31.53 -51.47
CA GLN A 201 85.44 31.69 -52.25
C GLN A 201 85.39 33.10 -52.85
#